data_AF-Q5PX56-F1
#
_entry.id   AF-Q5PX56-F1
#
_cell.length_a   1.000
_cell.length_b   1.000
_cell.length_c   1.000
_cell.angle_alpha   90.00
_cell.angle_beta   90.00
_cell.angle_gamma   90.00
#
_symmetry.space_group_name_H-M   'P 1'
#
loop_
_entity.id
_entity.type
_entity.pdbx_description
1 polymer ?
#
loop_
_entity_poly.entity_id
_entity_poly.type
_entity_poly.pdbx_seq_one_letter_code
_entity_poly.pdbx_strand_id
1 'polypeptide(L)'
;MGQKVHPLGFRLGITQPHLSQWYASKKYYSKYILEDHFVRTILSEKYKRAKFVKIHISRKIEDHFEIVIHAQKPEILIGKKSETLKNFQKQIKKFIFQYRQIEWNSKLKVIVYIFRCKIHASSIADFIVEHLEKRVPYKVVFVLLKKHLQRQKHSALGMKIQISG
;
A
#
# COMPACT_ATOMS: atom_id res chain seq x y z
N MET A 1 -31.76 -3.96 -3.35
CA MET A 1 -30.53 -3.16 -3.54
C MET A 1 -29.66 -3.86 -4.57
N GLY A 2 -29.38 -3.23 -5.71
CA GLY A 2 -28.64 -3.85 -6.83
C GLY A 2 -27.13 -3.90 -6.61
N GLN A 3 -26.45 -4.67 -7.46
CA GLN A 3 -24.99 -4.75 -7.49
C GLN A 3 -24.39 -3.43 -7.99
N LYS A 4 -23.38 -2.90 -7.29
CA LYS A 4 -22.61 -1.72 -7.71
C LYS A 4 -21.25 -2.15 -8.23
N VAL A 5 -20.78 -1.46 -9.27
CA VAL A 5 -19.43 -1.66 -9.81
C VAL A 5 -18.39 -1.09 -8.85
N HIS A 6 -17.22 -1.76 -8.76
CA HIS A 6 -16.12 -1.29 -7.93
C HIS A 6 -15.58 0.07 -8.45
N PRO A 7 -15.61 1.15 -7.66
CA PRO A 7 -15.33 2.50 -8.15
C PRO A 7 -13.90 2.71 -8.61
N LEU A 8 -12.92 2.01 -8.00
CA LEU A 8 -11.53 2.08 -8.48
C LEU A 8 -11.38 1.44 -9.86
N GLY A 9 -12.09 0.33 -10.10
CA GLY A 9 -12.00 -0.41 -11.36
C GLY A 9 -12.67 0.36 -12.50
N PHE A 10 -13.85 0.93 -12.23
CA PHE A 10 -14.59 1.76 -13.17
C PHE A 10 -13.81 2.98 -13.68
N ARG A 11 -12.84 3.47 -12.89
CA ARG A 11 -12.05 4.67 -13.19
C ARG A 11 -10.65 4.38 -13.73
N LEU A 12 -10.28 3.11 -13.90
CA LEU A 12 -8.97 2.72 -14.40
C LEU A 12 -8.75 3.28 -15.82
N GLY A 13 -7.61 3.91 -16.06
CA GLY A 13 -7.25 4.49 -17.35
C GLY A 13 -7.86 5.85 -17.65
N ILE A 14 -8.80 6.34 -16.83
CA ILE A 14 -9.42 7.66 -16.99
C ILE A 14 -8.89 8.61 -15.92
N THR A 15 -9.28 8.40 -14.66
CA THR A 15 -8.82 9.22 -13.52
C THR A 15 -7.88 8.47 -12.59
N GLN A 16 -7.90 7.13 -12.61
CA GLN A 16 -7.11 6.28 -11.71
C GLN A 16 -6.05 5.50 -12.51
N PRO A 17 -4.75 5.69 -12.23
CA PRO A 17 -3.70 4.88 -12.84
C PRO A 17 -3.61 3.48 -12.19
N HIS A 18 -2.99 2.57 -12.92
CA HIS A 18 -2.62 1.24 -12.41
C HIS A 18 -1.61 1.35 -11.27
N LEU A 19 -1.70 0.42 -10.31
CA LEU A 19 -0.74 0.33 -9.22
C LEU A 19 0.56 -0.36 -9.66
N SER A 20 0.49 -1.28 -10.61
CA SER A 20 1.68 -1.88 -11.23
C SER A 20 1.81 -1.31 -12.65
N GLN A 21 2.92 -0.61 -12.91
CA GLN A 21 3.20 0.08 -14.17
C GLN A 21 4.48 -0.50 -14.78
N TRP A 22 4.30 -1.53 -15.59
CA TRP A 22 5.39 -2.18 -16.31
C TRP A 22 4.85 -2.97 -17.49
N TYR A 23 5.74 -3.33 -18.41
CA TYR A 23 5.45 -4.20 -19.55
C TYR A 23 6.26 -5.50 -19.43
N ALA A 24 5.68 -6.61 -19.89
CA ALA A 24 6.39 -7.88 -20.00
C ALA A 24 5.85 -8.69 -21.16
N SER A 25 6.68 -9.56 -21.73
CA SER A 25 6.23 -10.52 -22.74
C SER A 25 5.28 -11.56 -22.12
N LYS A 26 4.45 -12.19 -22.95
CA LYS A 26 3.44 -13.18 -22.53
C LYS A 26 4.03 -14.31 -21.66
N LYS A 27 5.28 -14.70 -21.91
CA LYS A 27 6.00 -15.74 -21.16
C LYS A 27 6.32 -15.33 -19.72
N TYR A 28 6.65 -14.06 -19.49
CA TYR A 28 7.10 -13.56 -18.18
C TYR A 28 6.00 -12.86 -17.37
N TYR A 29 4.91 -12.47 -18.02
CA TYR A 29 3.82 -11.70 -17.40
C TYR A 29 3.23 -12.38 -16.16
N SER A 30 2.93 -13.68 -16.24
CA SER A 30 2.39 -14.46 -15.11
C SER A 30 3.35 -14.48 -13.92
N LYS A 31 4.64 -14.72 -14.18
CA LYS A 31 5.69 -14.75 -13.15
C LYS A 31 5.79 -13.40 -12.43
N TYR A 32 5.77 -12.29 -13.17
CA TYR A 32 5.90 -10.95 -12.59
C TYR A 32 4.67 -10.51 -11.80
N ILE A 33 3.46 -10.91 -12.21
CA ILE A 33 2.26 -10.67 -11.41
C ILE A 33 2.33 -11.37 -10.06
N LEU A 34 2.70 -12.66 -10.07
CA LEU A 34 2.78 -13.44 -8.82
C LEU A 34 3.86 -12.88 -7.90
N GLU A 35 4.98 -12.44 -8.46
CA GLU A 35 6.04 -11.76 -7.73
C GLU A 35 5.56 -10.42 -7.12
N ASP A 36 4.86 -9.58 -7.90
CA ASP A 36 4.28 -8.33 -7.39
C ASP A 36 3.28 -8.60 -6.26
N HIS A 37 2.45 -9.64 -6.40
CA HIS A 37 1.49 -10.04 -5.37
C HIS A 37 2.20 -10.48 -4.08
N PHE A 38 3.21 -11.34 -4.19
CA PHE A 38 4.03 -11.80 -3.08
C PHE A 38 4.72 -10.64 -2.33
N VAL A 39 5.29 -9.68 -3.06
CA VAL A 39 5.89 -8.49 -2.44
C VAL A 39 4.84 -7.69 -1.67
N ARG A 40 3.65 -7.50 -2.23
CA ARG A 40 2.56 -6.76 -1.56
C ARG A 40 2.07 -7.45 -0.30
N THR A 41 1.91 -8.78 -0.33
CA THR A 41 1.43 -9.55 0.83
C THR A 41 2.45 -9.54 1.96
N ILE A 42 3.71 -9.86 1.68
CA ILE A 42 4.77 -9.89 2.71
C ILE A 42 5.01 -8.52 3.33
N LEU A 43 5.03 -7.46 2.52
CA LEU A 43 5.17 -6.11 3.06
C LEU A 43 4.02 -5.80 4.02
N SER A 44 2.79 -6.06 3.58
CA SER A 44 1.59 -5.81 4.39
C SER A 44 1.58 -6.62 5.69
N GLU A 45 2.05 -7.87 5.66
CA GLU A 45 2.11 -8.75 6.84
C GLU A 45 3.22 -8.39 7.82
N LYS A 46 4.44 -8.14 7.33
CA LYS A 46 5.58 -7.83 8.19
C LYS A 46 5.50 -6.44 8.81
N TYR A 47 4.99 -5.47 8.07
CA TYR A 47 4.91 -4.08 8.52
C TYR A 47 3.47 -3.60 8.69
N LYS A 48 2.59 -4.45 9.26
CA LYS A 48 1.20 -4.08 9.61
C LYS A 48 1.11 -2.74 10.37
N ARG A 49 2.09 -2.48 11.25
CA ARG A 49 2.15 -1.24 12.05
C ARG A 49 2.30 0.03 11.20
N ALA A 50 2.91 -0.05 10.02
CA ALA A 50 3.11 1.09 9.12
C ALA A 50 1.80 1.56 8.45
N LYS A 51 0.78 0.68 8.38
CA LYS A 51 -0.52 0.88 7.72
C LYS A 51 -0.35 1.39 6.29
N PHE A 52 -0.03 0.47 5.37
CA PHE A 52 0.12 0.80 3.96
C PHE A 52 -1.21 1.15 3.32
N VAL A 53 -1.19 2.18 2.48
CA VAL A 53 -2.37 2.70 1.78
C VAL A 53 -2.33 2.31 0.31
N LYS A 54 -1.19 2.54 -0.33
CA LYS A 54 -0.94 2.17 -1.74
C LYS A 54 0.51 1.75 -1.88
N ILE A 55 0.73 0.75 -2.72
CA ILE A 55 2.06 0.32 -3.14
C ILE A 55 2.05 0.40 -4.67
N HIS A 56 2.85 1.27 -5.25
CA HIS A 56 3.08 1.31 -6.69
C HIS A 56 4.35 0.54 -7.00
N ILE A 57 4.30 -0.30 -8.03
CA ILE A 57 5.43 -1.11 -8.47
C ILE A 57 5.67 -0.78 -9.94
N SER A 58 6.86 -0.28 -10.25
CA SER A 58 7.31 -0.10 -11.63
C SER A 58 8.54 -0.95 -11.89
N ARG A 59 8.60 -1.50 -13.10
CA ARG A 59 9.73 -2.28 -13.60
C ARG A 59 10.21 -1.58 -14.87
N LYS A 60 11.40 -0.97 -14.81
CA LYS A 60 11.93 -0.17 -15.92
C LYS A 60 12.65 -1.05 -16.95
N ILE A 61 13.56 -1.90 -16.46
CA ILE A 61 14.38 -2.84 -17.22
C ILE A 61 14.29 -4.18 -16.48
N GLU A 62 14.65 -5.30 -17.12
CA GLU A 62 14.85 -6.57 -16.44
C GLU A 62 15.67 -6.37 -15.15
N ASP A 63 15.16 -6.91 -14.05
CA ASP A 63 15.75 -6.84 -12.70
C ASP A 63 15.90 -5.44 -12.06
N HIS A 64 15.28 -4.41 -12.64
CA HIS A 64 15.17 -3.09 -12.03
C HIS A 64 13.78 -2.84 -11.44
N PHE A 65 13.69 -2.90 -10.11
CA PHE A 65 12.47 -2.69 -9.33
C PHE A 65 12.43 -1.31 -8.72
N GLU A 66 11.34 -0.61 -8.93
CA GLU A 66 11.06 0.65 -8.28
C GLU A 66 9.72 0.56 -7.56
N ILE A 67 9.76 0.71 -6.24
CA ILE A 67 8.61 0.54 -5.37
C ILE A 67 8.34 1.88 -4.70
N VAL A 68 7.16 2.45 -4.98
CA VAL A 68 6.70 3.67 -4.33
C VAL A 68 5.61 3.31 -3.34
N ILE A 69 5.88 3.56 -2.06
CA ILE A 69 5.03 3.17 -0.95
C ILE A 69 4.38 4.42 -0.35
N HIS A 70 3.06 4.42 -0.27
CA HIS A 70 2.30 5.39 0.52
C HIS A 70 1.84 4.72 1.81
N ALA A 71 2.32 5.22 2.94
CA ALA A 71 2.01 4.69 4.26
C ALA A 71 1.47 5.80 5.17
N GLN A 72 0.63 5.46 6.15
CA GLN A 72 0.19 6.43 7.17
C GLN A 72 1.34 6.77 8.13
N LYS A 73 2.12 5.76 8.54
CA LYS A 73 3.24 5.89 9.47
C LYS A 73 4.55 5.50 8.79
N PRO A 74 5.09 6.34 7.89
CA PRO A 74 6.34 6.05 7.18
C PRO A 74 7.55 5.99 8.11
N GLU A 75 7.47 6.62 9.28
CA GLU A 75 8.52 6.65 10.31
C GLU A 75 8.95 5.24 10.75
N ILE A 76 8.02 4.28 10.75
CA ILE A 76 8.30 2.89 11.13
C ILE A 76 9.21 2.20 10.11
N LEU A 77 9.15 2.62 8.84
CA LEU A 77 9.92 2.05 7.74
C LEU A 77 11.27 2.75 7.56
N ILE A 78 11.28 4.08 7.68
CA ILE A 78 12.47 4.91 7.50
C ILE A 78 13.35 4.89 8.75
N GLY A 79 12.76 4.71 9.95
CA GLY A 79 13.45 4.81 11.24
C GLY A 79 13.97 6.23 11.53
N LYS A 80 14.73 6.38 12.63
CA LYS A 80 15.32 7.68 13.05
C LYS A 80 16.61 8.02 12.30
N LYS A 81 17.28 7.04 11.69
CA LYS A 81 18.54 7.20 10.94
C LYS A 81 18.34 6.80 9.49
N SER A 82 19.09 7.39 8.56
CA SER A 82 19.05 7.06 7.13
C SER A 82 19.44 5.60 6.80
N GLU A 83 20.06 4.90 7.74
CA GLU A 83 20.50 3.51 7.60
C GLU A 83 19.34 2.51 7.50
N THR A 84 18.19 2.82 8.13
CA THR A 84 17.02 1.93 8.13
C THR A 84 16.39 1.80 6.74
N LEU A 85 16.44 2.84 5.90
CA LEU A 85 15.93 2.75 4.51
C LEU A 85 16.79 1.79 3.66
N LYS A 86 18.12 1.84 3.80
CA LYS A 86 19.03 0.90 3.12
C LYS A 86 18.77 -0.53 3.59
N ASN A 87 18.51 -0.72 4.88
CA ASN A 87 18.15 -2.03 5.43
C ASN A 87 16.81 -2.53 4.90
N PHE A 88 15.81 -1.63 4.76
CA PHE A 88 14.52 -1.97 4.17
C PHE A 88 14.66 -2.39 2.70
N GLN A 89 15.46 -1.67 1.90
CA GLN A 89 15.78 -2.06 0.53
C GLN A 89 16.47 -3.44 0.46
N LYS A 90 17.44 -3.70 1.35
CA LYS A 90 18.09 -5.02 1.47
C LYS A 90 17.11 -6.12 1.84
N GLN A 91 16.14 -5.85 2.72
CA GLN A 91 15.12 -6.82 3.12
C GLN A 91 14.16 -7.14 1.97
N ILE A 92 13.72 -6.14 1.20
CA ILE A 92 12.91 -6.38 -0.01
C ILE A 92 13.69 -7.21 -1.04
N LYS A 93 14.96 -6.86 -1.26
CA LYS A 93 15.86 -7.64 -2.13
C LYS A 93 15.97 -9.10 -1.66
N LYS A 94 16.07 -9.34 -0.35
CA LYS A 94 16.04 -10.70 0.23
C LYS A 94 14.76 -11.46 -0.08
N PHE A 95 13.59 -10.81 0.06
CA PHE A 95 12.32 -11.47 -0.24
C PHE A 95 12.19 -11.82 -1.72
N ILE A 96 12.62 -10.92 -2.61
CA ILE A 96 12.60 -11.17 -4.05
C ILE A 96 13.54 -12.34 -4.40
N PHE A 97 14.74 -12.40 -3.83
CA PHE A 97 15.64 -13.53 -4.07
C PHE A 97 15.10 -14.86 -3.55
N GLN A 98 14.51 -14.86 -2.34
CA GLN A 98 13.89 -16.05 -1.77
C GLN A 98 12.73 -16.55 -2.65
N TYR A 99 11.92 -15.63 -3.18
CA TYR A 99 10.81 -15.97 -4.08
C TYR A 99 11.30 -16.53 -5.42
N ARG A 100 12.33 -15.92 -6.00
CA ARG A 100 12.89 -16.35 -7.29
C ARG A 100 13.75 -17.61 -7.20
N GLN A 101 14.18 -18.00 -6.00
CA GLN A 101 15.16 -19.07 -5.76
C GLN A 101 16.47 -18.85 -6.53
N ILE A 102 16.98 -17.61 -6.55
CA ILE A 102 18.20 -17.22 -7.28
C ILE A 102 19.30 -16.83 -6.27
N GLU A 103 20.56 -17.02 -6.65
CA GLU A 103 21.73 -16.57 -5.89
C GLU A 103 21.74 -15.06 -5.64
N TRP A 104 22.25 -14.67 -4.47
CA TRP A 104 22.27 -13.30 -3.95
C TRP A 104 23.07 -12.30 -4.82
N ASN A 105 23.92 -12.80 -5.73
CA ASN A 105 24.78 -12.01 -6.61
C ASN A 105 24.11 -11.50 -7.90
N SER A 106 22.84 -11.79 -8.13
CA SER A 106 22.14 -11.26 -9.29
C SER A 106 22.03 -9.72 -9.25
N LYS A 107 22.10 -9.09 -10.44
CA LYS A 107 22.07 -7.64 -10.69
C LYS A 107 20.73 -6.96 -10.36
N LEU A 108 20.01 -7.45 -9.35
CA LEU A 108 18.74 -6.88 -8.90
C LEU A 108 18.97 -5.52 -8.25
N LYS A 109 18.44 -4.46 -8.87
CA LYS A 109 18.44 -3.11 -8.32
C LYS A 109 17.03 -2.79 -7.82
N VAL A 110 16.91 -2.56 -6.52
CA VAL A 110 15.64 -2.21 -5.85
C VAL A 110 15.76 -0.79 -5.33
N ILE A 111 14.89 0.09 -5.83
CA ILE A 111 14.77 1.47 -5.36
C ILE A 111 13.42 1.60 -4.67
N VAL A 112 13.43 2.19 -3.47
CA VAL A 112 12.21 2.36 -2.67
C VAL A 112 12.04 3.83 -2.33
N TYR A 113 10.86 4.36 -2.64
CA TYR A 113 10.42 5.68 -2.21
C TYR A 113 9.27 5.53 -1.23
N ILE A 114 9.31 6.27 -0.12
CA ILE A 114 8.30 6.19 0.93
C ILE A 114 7.71 7.59 1.15
N PHE A 115 6.40 7.69 1.01
CA PHE A 115 5.65 8.93 1.18
C PHE A 115 4.62 8.79 2.30
N ARG A 116 4.43 9.87 3.07
CA ARG A 116 3.35 9.96 4.05
C ARG A 116 2.02 10.18 3.34
N CYS A 117 1.06 9.30 3.59
CA CYS A 117 -0.31 9.49 3.11
C CYS A 117 -1.07 10.43 4.05
N LYS A 118 -1.84 11.38 3.49
CA LYS A 118 -2.66 12.33 4.26
C LYS A 118 -4.00 11.71 4.65
N ILE A 119 -5.00 11.84 3.77
CA ILE A 119 -6.35 11.29 3.96
C ILE A 119 -6.62 10.33 2.82
N HIS A 120 -6.95 9.08 3.14
CA HIS A 120 -7.29 8.06 2.16
C HIS A 120 -8.36 7.12 2.71
N ALA A 121 -9.19 6.56 1.82
CA ALA A 121 -10.29 5.68 2.18
C ALA A 121 -9.83 4.48 3.04
N SER A 122 -8.74 3.82 2.65
CA SER A 122 -8.14 2.72 3.44
C SER A 122 -7.75 3.16 4.86
N SER A 123 -7.21 4.37 5.02
CA SER A 123 -6.82 4.88 6.34
C SER A 123 -8.00 5.15 7.25
N ILE A 124 -9.08 5.68 6.67
CA ILE A 124 -10.34 5.89 7.37
C ILE A 124 -10.98 4.55 7.75
N ALA A 125 -10.92 3.55 6.86
CA ALA A 125 -11.41 2.21 7.14
C ALA A 125 -10.64 1.57 8.31
N ASP A 126 -9.31 1.61 8.29
CA ASP A 126 -8.46 1.09 9.39
C ASP A 126 -8.78 1.76 10.72
N PHE A 127 -9.04 3.07 10.71
CA PHE A 127 -9.43 3.81 11.91
C PHE A 127 -10.76 3.31 12.48
N ILE A 128 -11.76 3.11 11.62
CA ILE A 128 -13.08 2.61 12.04
C ILE A 128 -12.97 1.18 12.58
N VAL A 129 -12.25 0.30 11.86
CA VAL A 129 -12.03 -1.10 12.27
C VAL A 129 -11.36 -1.16 13.64
N GLU A 130 -10.28 -0.41 13.85
CA GLU A 130 -9.54 -0.41 15.12
C GLU A 130 -10.41 0.02 16.32
N HIS A 131 -11.37 0.92 16.11
CA HIS A 131 -12.29 1.34 17.16
C HIS A 131 -13.43 0.34 17.40
N LEU A 132 -13.95 -0.29 16.33
CA LEU A 132 -14.98 -1.31 16.46
C LEU A 132 -14.43 -2.59 17.13
N GLU A 133 -13.19 -2.97 16.83
CA GLU A 133 -12.48 -4.08 17.50
C GLU A 133 -12.36 -3.85 19.01
N LYS A 134 -12.20 -2.58 19.43
CA LYS A 134 -12.19 -2.16 20.84
C LYS A 134 -13.60 -2.08 21.46
N ARG A 135 -14.63 -2.57 20.78
CA ARG A 135 -16.04 -2.57 21.20
C ARG A 135 -16.63 -1.17 21.43
N VAL A 136 -16.10 -0.15 20.75
CA VAL A 136 -16.69 1.20 20.80
C VAL A 136 -17.99 1.22 19.99
N PRO A 137 -19.10 1.78 20.51
CA PRO A 137 -20.35 1.88 19.76
C PRO A 137 -20.17 2.62 18.43
N TYR A 138 -20.70 2.07 17.33
CA TYR A 138 -20.48 2.61 15.98
C TYR A 138 -20.84 4.10 15.84
N LYS A 139 -21.91 4.55 16.52
CA LYS A 139 -22.32 5.97 16.53
C LYS A 139 -21.22 6.87 17.09
N VAL A 140 -20.53 6.43 18.14
CA VAL A 140 -19.42 7.15 18.76
C VAL A 140 -18.20 7.17 17.83
N VAL A 141 -17.91 6.08 17.14
CA VAL A 141 -16.83 6.01 16.14
C VAL A 141 -17.00 7.07 15.05
N PHE A 142 -18.22 7.29 14.56
CA PHE A 142 -18.49 8.35 13.57
C PHE A 142 -18.24 9.77 14.11
N VAL A 143 -18.61 10.04 15.37
CA VAL A 143 -18.32 11.33 16.02
C VAL A 143 -16.82 11.54 16.17
N LEU A 144 -16.08 10.50 16.57
CA LEU A 144 -14.62 10.54 16.68
C LEU A 144 -13.95 10.77 15.32
N LEU A 145 -14.43 10.08 14.29
CA LEU A 145 -13.93 10.26 12.92
C LEU A 145 -14.15 11.68 12.42
N LYS A 146 -15.35 12.26 12.63
CA LYS A 146 -15.63 13.66 12.27
C LYS A 146 -14.65 14.62 12.94
N LYS A 147 -14.41 14.44 14.25
CA LYS A 147 -13.41 15.23 15.01
C LYS A 147 -11.99 15.03 14.47
N HIS A 148 -11.62 13.81 14.10
CA HIS A 148 -10.31 13.50 13.53
C HIS A 148 -10.10 14.20 12.17
N LEU A 149 -11.10 14.17 11.30
CA LEU A 149 -11.04 14.81 9.98
C LEU A 149 -10.99 16.34 10.07
N GLN A 150 -11.74 16.95 11.00
CA GLN A 150 -11.68 18.40 11.24
C GLN A 150 -10.28 18.89 11.62
N ARG A 151 -9.52 18.08 12.38
CA ARG A 151 -8.13 18.42 12.77
C ARG A 151 -7.14 18.37 11.62
N GLN A 152 -7.40 17.55 10.60
CA GLN A 152 -6.47 17.30 9.50
C GLN A 152 -6.39 18.45 8.47
N LYS A 153 -7.18 19.53 8.60
CA LYS A 153 -7.24 20.74 7.74
C LYS A 153 -7.41 20.51 6.23
N HIS A 154 -7.41 19.27 5.76
CA HIS A 154 -7.67 18.90 4.38
C HIS A 154 -9.12 18.41 4.25
N SER A 155 -9.93 19.16 3.50
CA SER A 155 -11.32 18.81 3.24
C SER A 155 -11.42 17.87 2.05
N ALA A 156 -11.96 16.68 2.29
CA ALA A 156 -12.62 15.95 1.21
C ALA A 156 -13.94 16.67 0.91
N LEU A 157 -14.28 16.81 -0.37
CA LEU A 157 -15.55 17.44 -0.81
C LEU A 157 -16.77 16.66 -0.28
N GLY A 158 -16.64 15.34 -0.14
CA GLY A 158 -17.67 14.49 0.44
C GLY A 158 -17.13 13.10 0.76
N MET A 159 -17.80 12.41 1.68
CA MET A 159 -17.45 11.05 2.10
C MET A 159 -18.74 10.28 2.41
N LYS A 160 -18.80 9.03 1.96
CA LYS A 160 -19.85 8.08 2.31
C LYS A 160 -19.22 6.85 2.94
N ILE A 161 -19.72 6.47 4.12
CA ILE A 161 -19.28 5.28 4.85
C ILE A 161 -20.46 4.33 4.96
N GLN A 162 -20.18 3.05 4.76
CA GLN A 162 -21.15 1.98 4.93
C GLN A 162 -20.51 0.92 5.83
N ILE A 163 -21.22 0.55 6.89
CA ILE A 163 -20.87 -0.54 7.79
C ILE A 163 -22.00 -1.56 7.68
N SER A 164 -21.64 -2.83 7.57
CA SER A 164 -22.55 -3.96 7.59
C SER A 164 -21.99 -5.01 8.54
N GLY A 165 -22.85 -5.60 9.35
CA GLY A 165 -22.53 -6.62 10.34
C GLY A 165 -23.79 -7.10 11.00
#